data_AF-A0A2K8YT97-F1
#
_entry.id   AF-A0A2K8YT97-F1
#
_cell.length_a   1.000
_cell.length_b   1.000
_cell.length_c   1.000
_cell.angle_alpha   90.00
_cell.angle_beta   90.00
_cell.angle_gamma   90.00
#
_symmetry.space_group_name_H-M   'P 1'
#
loop_
_entity.id
_entity.type
_entity.pdbx_description
1 polymer ?
#
loop_
_entity_poly.entity_id
_entity_poly.type
_entity_poly.pdbx_seq_one_letter_code
_entity_poly.pdbx_strand_id
1 'polypeptide(L)'
;MRAYNEQWIYNREILMQAERWHRQGLVSDDQINTIRKAYPVEFRRTNSFLEIGLFLFTTVAILACYLLPASILSDVFDSATAYGLFNVAFGIGVGIIGHFLINRRLLYRNGIDNAFVVTLTGFLAFGVNQFLPNGLSLATHCLFTLPLLLLVLWYYGDTLIAFFALSTFYTAIANRLLNESWGKDVLPFVIIGVSLVLYVLVRQIVNRDTRQVYYADPLNLVQWVSLILLAAGGNYFVVRELNGLLLRSRLGGYTSADAPQIALAGLFWILTFAIPTVYLWQGLTKKNRMLNILGMLGLIAAVITLHDYTSLMPLNVALTLGGFVLIGIAVFGIRYLATPKHGFTDAPDDDSPNDMFINAASIAAVQAASTIPHGPKDNLRYGSGDFGGAGSEGKY
;
A
#
# COMPACT_ATOMS: atom_id res chain seq x y z
N MET A 1 20.35 -16.41 6.61
CA MET A 1 20.07 -15.53 7.76
C MET A 1 19.20 -14.39 7.26
N ARG A 2 18.18 -13.97 8.02
CA ARG A 2 17.29 -12.83 7.69
C ARG A 2 17.69 -11.57 8.46
N ALA A 3 17.18 -10.41 8.05
CA ALA A 3 17.53 -9.12 8.65
C ALA A 3 17.02 -8.93 10.09
N TYR A 4 15.91 -9.57 10.44
CA TYR A 4 15.23 -9.38 11.73
C TYR A 4 15.11 -10.70 12.48
N ASN A 5 14.99 -10.61 13.82
CA ASN A 5 14.78 -11.77 14.68
C ASN A 5 13.37 -12.35 14.48
N GLU A 6 13.29 -13.54 13.87
CA GLU A 6 12.03 -14.21 13.55
C GLU A 6 11.19 -14.55 14.80
N GLN A 7 11.85 -14.90 15.90
CA GLN A 7 11.17 -15.22 17.16
C GLN A 7 10.47 -13.98 17.73
N TRP A 8 11.11 -12.82 17.66
CA TRP A 8 10.51 -11.57 18.14
C TRP A 8 9.33 -11.13 17.28
N ILE A 9 9.39 -11.37 15.97
CA ILE A 9 8.27 -11.11 15.07
C ILE A 9 7.08 -12.00 15.44
N TYR A 10 7.33 -13.30 15.66
CA TYR A 10 6.31 -14.24 16.11
C TYR A 10 5.70 -13.85 17.47
N ASN A 11 6.55 -13.54 18.45
CA ASN A 11 6.13 -13.07 19.77
C ASN A 11 5.27 -11.79 19.66
N ARG A 12 5.61 -10.87 18.76
CA ARG A 12 4.86 -9.63 18.52
C ARG A 12 3.43 -9.93 18.06
N GLU A 13 3.25 -10.84 17.10
CA GLU A 13 1.90 -11.19 16.64
C GLU A 13 1.07 -11.84 17.76
N ILE A 14 1.68 -12.73 18.56
CA ILE A 14 1.00 -13.30 19.73
C ILE A 14 0.57 -12.20 20.69
N LEU A 15 1.46 -11.25 20.99
CA LEU A 15 1.14 -10.14 21.88
C LEU A 15 0.04 -9.25 21.32
N MET A 16 0.07 -8.90 20.03
CA MET A 16 -0.98 -8.11 19.41
C MET A 16 -2.33 -8.83 19.48
N GLN A 17 -2.36 -10.13 19.21
CA GLN A 17 -3.58 -10.93 19.33
C GLN A 17 -4.08 -11.02 20.77
N ALA A 18 -3.18 -11.20 21.74
CA ALA A 18 -3.53 -11.26 23.16
C ALA A 18 -4.01 -9.91 23.70
N GLU A 19 -3.39 -8.80 23.28
CA GLU A 19 -3.83 -7.44 23.58
C GLU A 19 -5.24 -7.19 23.02
N ARG A 20 -5.57 -7.71 21.83
CA ARG A 20 -6.94 -7.66 21.29
C ARG A 20 -7.93 -8.43 22.15
N TRP A 21 -7.61 -9.68 22.52
CA TRP A 21 -8.48 -10.48 23.39
C TRP A 21 -8.67 -9.87 24.78
N HIS A 22 -7.64 -9.19 25.30
CA HIS A 22 -7.71 -8.43 26.55
C HIS A 22 -8.68 -7.26 26.43
N ARG A 23 -8.62 -6.45 25.35
CA ARG A 23 -9.58 -5.38 25.09
C ARG A 23 -11.03 -5.88 24.98
N GLN A 24 -11.21 -7.09 24.44
CA GLN A 24 -12.51 -7.76 24.33
C GLN A 24 -13.00 -8.39 25.65
N GLY A 25 -12.21 -8.31 26.73
CA GLY A 25 -12.54 -8.94 28.01
C GLY A 25 -12.45 -10.46 28.02
N LEU A 26 -11.86 -11.08 26.99
CA LEU A 26 -11.65 -12.53 26.89
C LEU A 26 -10.41 -12.99 27.69
N VAL A 27 -9.51 -12.07 27.99
CA VAL A 27 -8.27 -12.29 28.75
C VAL A 27 -8.23 -11.31 29.92
N SER A 28 -7.94 -11.82 31.11
CA SER A 28 -7.78 -11.00 32.34
C SER A 28 -6.44 -10.27 32.40
N ASP A 29 -6.34 -9.26 33.27
CA ASP A 29 -5.10 -8.49 33.51
C ASP A 29 -3.92 -9.39 33.91
N ASP A 30 -4.16 -10.40 34.75
CA ASP A 30 -3.11 -11.34 35.18
C ASP A 30 -2.62 -12.24 34.03
N GLN A 31 -3.56 -12.68 33.17
CA GLN A 31 -3.24 -13.50 32.02
C GLN A 31 -2.44 -12.72 30.97
N ILE A 32 -2.83 -11.48 30.64
CA ILE A 32 -2.08 -10.67 29.67
C ILE A 32 -0.68 -10.33 30.19
N ASN A 33 -0.52 -10.08 31.49
CA ASN A 33 0.78 -9.86 32.11
C ASN A 33 1.66 -11.12 32.06
N THR A 34 1.07 -12.31 32.22
CA THR A 34 1.77 -13.59 32.06
C THR A 34 2.21 -13.80 30.61
N ILE A 35 1.34 -13.51 29.63
CA ILE A 35 1.67 -13.61 28.20
C ILE A 35 2.80 -12.66 27.82
N ARG A 36 2.79 -11.41 28.30
CA ARG A 36 3.89 -10.44 28.08
C ARG A 36 5.24 -10.94 28.58
N LYS A 37 5.25 -11.63 29.73
CA LYS A 37 6.47 -12.24 30.28
C LYS A 37 6.94 -13.45 29.47
N ALA A 38 6.00 -14.26 28.97
CA ALA A 38 6.31 -15.47 28.20
C ALA A 38 6.80 -15.17 26.76
N TYR A 39 6.35 -14.07 26.15
CA TYR A 39 6.65 -13.69 24.77
C TYR A 39 7.31 -12.30 24.70
N PRO A 40 8.54 -12.12 25.21
CA PRO A 40 9.21 -10.82 25.19
C PRO A 40 9.49 -10.37 23.75
N VAL A 41 9.31 -9.06 23.50
CA VAL A 41 9.62 -8.39 22.24
C VAL A 41 10.40 -7.12 22.54
N GLU A 42 11.60 -7.02 21.97
CA GLU A 42 12.51 -5.89 22.22
C GLU A 42 12.49 -4.84 21.11
N PHE A 43 11.73 -5.08 20.03
CA PHE A 43 11.60 -4.09 18.96
C PHE A 43 11.02 -2.78 19.49
N ARG A 44 11.56 -1.67 18.99
CA ARG A 44 11.02 -0.34 19.27
C ARG A 44 9.60 -0.22 18.69
N ARG A 45 8.61 0.01 19.55
CA ARG A 45 7.23 0.30 19.12
C ARG A 45 7.12 1.75 18.62
N THR A 46 6.43 1.93 17.51
CA THR A 46 6.09 3.24 16.91
C THR A 46 4.63 3.17 16.48
N ASN A 47 3.94 4.32 16.41
CA ASN A 47 2.57 4.37 15.89
C ASN A 47 2.62 4.61 14.38
N SER A 48 1.71 4.01 13.60
CA SER A 48 1.67 4.07 12.13
C SER A 48 1.76 5.49 11.55
N PHE A 49 1.15 6.50 12.17
CA PHE A 49 1.31 7.89 11.72
C PHE A 49 2.75 8.40 11.83
N LEU A 50 3.40 8.09 12.96
CA LEU A 50 4.80 8.45 13.19
C LEU A 50 5.73 7.64 12.28
N GLU A 51 5.39 6.40 11.94
CA GLU A 51 6.14 5.59 10.98
C GLU A 51 6.16 6.24 9.60
N ILE A 52 5.02 6.75 9.11
CA ILE A 52 4.96 7.48 7.83
C ILE A 52 5.84 8.74 7.89
N GLY A 53 5.72 9.52 8.96
CA GLY A 53 6.55 10.72 9.14
C GLY A 53 8.05 10.39 9.17
N LEU A 54 8.44 9.40 9.97
CA LEU A 54 9.83 8.94 10.10
C LEU A 54 10.37 8.39 8.78
N PHE A 55 9.56 7.66 8.01
CA PHE A 55 9.93 7.22 6.67
C PHE A 55 10.29 8.41 5.79
N LEU A 56 9.38 9.37 5.64
CA LEU A 56 9.56 10.53 4.78
C LEU A 56 10.79 11.36 5.18
N PHE A 57 10.92 11.70 6.48
CA PHE A 57 12.07 12.48 6.95
C PHE A 57 13.39 11.74 6.77
N THR A 58 13.42 10.42 7.02
CA THR A 58 14.62 9.60 6.81
C THR A 58 14.99 9.54 5.34
N THR A 59 14.02 9.35 4.44
CA THR A 59 14.26 9.38 2.99
C THR A 59 14.81 10.72 2.53
N VAL A 60 14.24 11.84 3.00
CA VAL A 60 14.76 13.18 2.68
C VAL A 60 16.20 13.35 3.17
N ALA A 61 16.51 12.90 4.38
CA ALA A 61 17.87 12.96 4.91
C ALA A 61 18.87 12.14 4.08
N ILE A 62 18.51 10.91 3.71
CA ILE A 62 19.34 10.06 2.84
C ILE A 62 19.55 10.72 1.47
N LEU A 63 18.48 11.26 0.87
CA LEU A 63 18.56 11.94 -0.42
C LEU A 63 19.39 13.22 -0.35
N ALA A 64 19.33 14.00 0.74
CA ALA A 64 20.19 15.16 0.93
C ALA A 64 21.68 14.75 1.01
N CYS A 65 21.99 13.68 1.74
CA CYS A 65 23.34 13.11 1.79
C CYS A 65 23.82 12.54 0.45
N TYR A 66 22.90 12.13 -0.43
CA TYR A 66 23.21 11.69 -1.79
C TYR A 66 23.44 12.87 -2.75
N LEU A 67 22.55 13.87 -2.72
CA LEU A 67 22.54 14.96 -3.68
C LEU A 67 23.77 15.87 -3.56
N LEU A 68 24.30 16.08 -2.35
CA LEU A 68 25.51 16.87 -2.15
C LEU A 68 26.73 16.29 -2.90
N PRO A 69 27.21 15.05 -2.62
CA PRO A 69 28.31 14.47 -3.37
C PRO A 69 27.95 14.27 -4.84
N ALA A 70 26.68 13.98 -5.17
CA ALA A 70 26.29 13.80 -6.55
C ALA A 70 26.38 15.09 -7.38
N SER A 71 26.07 16.24 -6.78
CA SER A 71 26.21 17.56 -7.42
C SER A 71 27.68 17.95 -7.61
N ILE A 72 28.53 17.69 -6.62
CA ILE A 72 29.97 17.99 -6.66
C ILE A 72 30.69 17.14 -7.73
N LEU A 73 30.27 15.89 -7.91
CA LEU A 73 30.86 14.95 -8.86
C LEU A 73 30.11 14.87 -10.19
N SER A 74 29.26 15.84 -10.49
CA SER A 74 28.39 15.83 -11.68
C SER A 74 29.16 15.66 -12.98
N ASP A 75 30.29 16.36 -13.16
CA ASP A 75 31.15 16.23 -14.35
C ASP A 75 31.74 14.81 -14.52
N VAL A 76 31.95 14.07 -13.43
CA VAL A 76 32.46 12.69 -13.47
C VAL A 76 31.36 11.70 -13.88
N PHE A 77 30.09 12.06 -13.69
CA PHE A 77 28.94 11.21 -13.96
C PHE A 77 28.48 11.20 -15.41
N ASP A 78 29.14 11.94 -16.30
CA ASP A 78 28.96 11.80 -17.76
C ASP A 78 29.29 10.37 -18.23
N SER A 79 30.14 9.66 -17.50
CA SER A 79 30.35 8.22 -17.69
C SER A 79 29.30 7.40 -16.96
N ALA A 80 28.46 6.67 -17.71
CA ALA A 80 27.45 5.75 -17.16
C ALA A 80 28.06 4.75 -16.17
N THR A 81 29.27 4.26 -16.44
CA THR A 81 29.98 3.34 -15.53
C THR A 81 30.35 4.01 -14.21
N ALA A 82 30.83 5.26 -14.24
CA ALA A 82 31.18 6.00 -13.02
C ALA A 82 29.93 6.32 -12.20
N TYR A 83 28.85 6.74 -12.86
CA TYR A 83 27.58 7.00 -12.21
C TYR A 83 26.95 5.73 -11.63
N GLY A 84 27.01 4.61 -12.36
CA GLY A 84 26.57 3.30 -11.89
C GLY A 84 27.33 2.85 -10.64
N LEU A 85 28.65 2.94 -10.66
CA LEU A 85 29.51 2.58 -9.53
C LEU A 85 29.24 3.47 -8.31
N PHE A 86 29.07 4.77 -8.51
CA PHE A 86 28.70 5.70 -7.45
C PHE A 86 27.37 5.31 -6.78
N ASN A 87 26.33 5.04 -7.57
CA ASN A 87 25.03 4.63 -7.04
C ASN A 87 25.11 3.29 -6.30
N VAL A 88 25.85 2.31 -6.82
CA VAL A 88 26.06 1.04 -6.12
C VAL A 88 26.80 1.24 -4.81
N ALA A 89 27.90 2.00 -4.81
CA ALA A 89 28.68 2.27 -3.61
C ALA A 89 27.85 3.01 -2.55
N PHE A 90 27.06 4.00 -2.96
CA PHE A 90 26.17 4.73 -2.07
C PHE A 90 25.07 3.82 -1.51
N GLY A 91 24.44 2.99 -2.36
CA GLY A 91 23.44 2.01 -1.94
C GLY A 91 23.99 1.01 -0.91
N ILE A 92 25.21 0.50 -1.12
CA ILE A 92 25.90 -0.35 -0.13
C ILE A 92 26.13 0.41 1.18
N GLY A 93 26.60 1.66 1.12
CA GLY A 93 26.80 2.51 2.30
C GLY A 93 25.52 2.72 3.10
N VAL A 94 24.41 3.04 2.42
CA VAL A 94 23.07 3.15 3.03
C VAL A 94 22.67 1.81 3.67
N GLY A 95 22.91 0.68 2.99
CA GLY A 95 22.62 -0.64 3.53
C GLY A 95 23.41 -0.99 4.80
N ILE A 96 24.71 -0.67 4.84
CA ILE A 96 25.56 -0.88 6.02
C ILE A 96 25.07 -0.05 7.21
N ILE A 97 24.81 1.24 6.99
CA ILE A 97 24.30 2.15 8.03
C ILE A 97 22.92 1.67 8.51
N GLY A 98 22.03 1.31 7.59
CA GLY A 98 20.71 0.78 7.89
C GLY A 98 20.80 -0.49 8.74
N HIS A 99 21.65 -1.45 8.37
CA HIS A 99 21.86 -2.68 9.13
C HIS A 99 22.39 -2.39 10.54
N PHE A 100 23.35 -1.48 10.68
CA PHE A 100 23.86 -1.06 11.99
C PHE A 100 22.75 -0.46 12.85
N LEU A 101 21.91 0.42 12.29
CA LEU A 101 20.80 1.03 13.00
C LEU A 101 19.72 0.02 13.40
N ILE A 102 19.35 -0.91 12.51
CA ILE A 102 18.39 -1.98 12.80
C ILE A 102 18.83 -2.76 14.04
N ASN A 103 20.10 -3.19 14.08
CA ASN A 103 20.61 -4.00 15.19
C ASN A 103 20.83 -3.19 16.47
N ARG A 104 21.29 -1.93 16.37
CA ARG A 104 21.60 -1.10 17.56
C ARG A 104 20.38 -0.45 18.19
N ARG A 105 19.38 -0.10 17.38
CA ARG A 105 18.16 0.59 17.83
C ARG A 105 16.94 -0.34 17.84
N LEU A 106 17.13 -1.62 17.50
CA LEU A 106 16.10 -2.67 17.47
C LEU A 106 14.89 -2.21 16.64
N LEU A 107 15.18 -1.67 15.44
CA LEU A 107 14.16 -1.17 14.53
C LEU A 107 13.51 -2.33 13.79
N TYR A 108 12.20 -2.25 13.62
CA TYR A 108 11.46 -3.19 12.79
C TYR A 108 10.20 -2.52 12.25
N ARG A 109 10.14 -2.37 10.92
CA ARG A 109 9.03 -1.76 10.16
C ARG A 109 8.49 -0.48 10.80
N ASN A 110 9.39 0.43 11.18
CA ASN A 110 9.01 1.64 11.91
C ASN A 110 9.20 2.93 11.09
N GLY A 111 9.28 2.79 9.77
CA GLY A 111 9.49 3.88 8.84
C GLY A 111 10.96 4.19 8.60
N ILE A 112 11.79 4.26 9.65
CA ILE A 112 13.24 4.52 9.49
C ILE A 112 13.89 3.37 8.74
N ASP A 113 13.72 2.13 9.21
CA ASP A 113 14.33 0.97 8.57
C ASP A 113 13.75 0.74 7.16
N ASN A 114 12.44 0.92 6.97
CA ASN A 114 11.82 0.87 5.64
C ASN A 114 12.45 1.90 4.69
N ALA A 115 12.74 3.12 5.14
CA ALA A 115 13.38 4.16 4.32
C ALA A 115 14.78 3.74 3.89
N PHE A 116 15.58 3.17 4.80
CA PHE A 116 16.91 2.61 4.45
C PHE A 116 16.78 1.47 3.44
N VAL A 117 15.85 0.54 3.65
CA VAL A 117 15.62 -0.61 2.75
C VAL A 117 15.16 -0.17 1.36
N VAL A 118 14.22 0.77 1.26
CA VAL A 118 13.75 1.26 -0.04
C VAL A 118 14.83 2.04 -0.77
N THR A 119 15.53 2.94 -0.09
CA THR A 119 16.57 3.77 -0.71
C THR A 119 17.80 2.96 -1.12
N LEU A 120 18.30 2.04 -0.27
CA LEU A 120 19.41 1.16 -0.67
C LEU A 120 19.03 0.36 -1.92
N THR A 121 17.80 -0.15 -1.97
CA THR A 121 17.32 -0.98 -3.08
C THR A 121 17.20 -0.15 -4.34
N GLY A 122 16.67 1.07 -4.25
CA GLY A 122 16.59 2.02 -5.35
C GLY A 122 17.97 2.35 -5.93
N PHE A 123 18.94 2.68 -5.08
CA PHE A 123 20.31 2.97 -5.52
C PHE A 123 21.02 1.78 -6.14
N LEU A 124 20.89 0.59 -5.54
CA LEU A 124 21.45 -0.64 -6.11
C LEU A 124 20.80 -0.98 -7.45
N ALA A 125 19.47 -0.94 -7.53
CA ALA A 125 18.74 -1.22 -8.76
C ALA A 125 19.14 -0.25 -9.87
N PHE A 126 19.14 1.05 -9.57
CA PHE A 126 19.51 2.07 -10.53
C PHE A 126 20.98 1.94 -10.98
N GLY A 127 21.89 1.76 -10.03
CA GLY A 127 23.32 1.61 -10.31
C GLY A 127 23.65 0.37 -11.15
N VAL A 128 23.03 -0.78 -10.84
CA VAL A 128 23.20 -2.00 -11.64
C VAL A 128 22.69 -1.83 -13.07
N ASN A 129 21.58 -1.10 -13.25
CA ASN A 129 21.02 -0.85 -14.57
C ASN A 129 21.93 0.04 -15.45
N GLN A 130 22.79 0.88 -14.87
CA GLN A 130 23.75 1.69 -15.63
C GLN A 130 24.87 0.86 -16.29
N PHE A 131 25.14 -0.35 -15.80
CA PHE A 131 26.11 -1.25 -16.42
C PHE A 131 25.52 -2.04 -17.60
N LEU A 132 24.21 -1.97 -17.81
CA LEU A 132 23.57 -2.65 -18.93
C LEU A 132 23.79 -1.84 -20.22
N PRO A 133 23.91 -2.52 -21.37
CA PRO A 133 24.00 -1.85 -22.66
C PRO A 133 22.86 -0.87 -22.92
N ASN A 134 23.18 0.25 -23.56
CA ASN A 134 22.18 1.21 -24.03
C ASN A 134 21.28 0.57 -25.10
N GLY A 135 20.00 0.97 -25.14
CA GLY A 135 19.03 0.53 -26.14
C GLY A 135 18.32 -0.79 -25.81
N LEU A 136 18.54 -1.37 -24.63
CA LEU A 136 17.73 -2.49 -24.15
C LEU A 136 16.29 -2.05 -23.86
N SER A 137 15.35 -3.00 -24.02
CA SER A 137 13.96 -2.75 -23.69
C SER A 137 13.76 -2.56 -22.18
N LEU A 138 12.75 -1.79 -21.79
CA LEU A 138 12.37 -1.63 -20.38
C LEU A 138 12.11 -2.99 -19.71
N ALA A 139 11.51 -3.94 -20.44
CA ALA A 139 11.31 -5.30 -19.94
C ALA A 139 12.62 -6.00 -19.56
N THR A 140 13.67 -5.81 -20.37
CA THR A 140 15.01 -6.37 -20.09
C THR A 140 15.58 -5.76 -18.81
N HIS A 141 15.50 -4.44 -18.65
CA HIS A 141 15.91 -3.76 -17.40
C HIS A 141 15.14 -4.28 -16.19
N CYS A 142 13.81 -4.45 -16.30
CA CYS A 142 12.99 -5.02 -15.25
C CYS A 142 13.41 -6.46 -14.89
N LEU A 143 13.70 -7.31 -15.89
CA LEU A 143 14.14 -8.69 -15.67
C LEU A 143 15.50 -8.78 -14.98
N PHE A 144 16.44 -7.88 -15.27
CA PHE A 144 17.72 -7.82 -14.55
C PHE A 144 17.57 -7.25 -13.12
N THR A 145 16.58 -6.37 -12.91
CA THR A 145 16.31 -5.77 -11.60
C THR A 145 15.56 -6.72 -10.67
N LEU A 146 14.71 -7.60 -11.21
CA LEU A 146 13.83 -8.46 -10.43
C LEU A 146 14.57 -9.39 -9.45
N PRO A 147 15.67 -10.09 -9.83
CA PRO A 147 16.43 -10.91 -8.89
C PRO A 147 16.96 -10.12 -7.69
N LEU A 148 17.41 -8.88 -7.90
CA LEU A 148 17.85 -8.00 -6.82
C LEU A 148 16.69 -7.67 -5.86
N LEU A 149 15.53 -7.28 -6.40
CA LEU A 149 14.34 -7.00 -5.59
C LEU A 149 13.89 -8.23 -4.79
N LEU A 150 13.91 -9.42 -5.41
CA LEU A 150 13.56 -10.67 -4.74
C LEU A 150 14.56 -11.05 -3.65
N LEU A 151 15.86 -10.79 -3.86
CA LEU A 151 16.89 -11.01 -2.85
C LEU A 151 16.68 -10.09 -1.64
N VAL A 152 16.47 -8.79 -1.88
CA VAL A 152 16.18 -7.83 -0.82
C VAL A 152 14.89 -8.20 -0.10
N LEU A 153 13.84 -8.56 -0.84
CA LEU A 153 12.56 -9.01 -0.27
C LEU A 153 12.74 -10.26 0.59
N TRP A 154 13.54 -11.23 0.15
CA TRP A 154 13.86 -12.42 0.94
C TRP A 154 14.63 -12.07 2.22
N TYR A 155 15.55 -11.10 2.15
CA TYR A 155 16.38 -10.74 3.29
C TYR A 155 15.63 -9.90 4.35
N TYR A 156 14.81 -8.93 3.92
CA TYR A 156 14.08 -8.01 4.81
C TYR A 156 12.60 -8.36 5.02
N GLY A 157 11.96 -9.06 4.07
CA GLY A 157 10.52 -9.30 4.10
C GLY A 157 9.69 -8.01 4.00
N ASP A 158 10.22 -6.95 3.41
CA ASP A 158 9.58 -5.64 3.39
C ASP A 158 8.41 -5.54 2.38
N THR A 159 7.30 -4.95 2.80
CA THR A 159 6.07 -4.84 2.02
C THR A 159 6.19 -3.87 0.83
N LEU A 160 6.95 -2.77 0.97
CA LEU A 160 7.20 -1.83 -0.13
C LEU A 160 8.11 -2.48 -1.18
N ILE A 161 9.11 -3.25 -0.76
CA ILE A 161 9.93 -4.01 -1.70
C ILE A 161 9.10 -5.07 -2.44
N ALA A 162 8.14 -5.72 -1.79
CA ALA A 162 7.21 -6.63 -2.47
C ALA A 162 6.36 -5.89 -3.51
N PHE A 163 5.88 -4.68 -3.20
CA PHE A 163 5.17 -3.85 -4.17
C PHE A 163 6.04 -3.48 -5.37
N PHE A 164 7.28 -3.06 -5.14
CA PHE A 164 8.22 -2.77 -6.23
C PHE A 164 8.53 -4.01 -7.06
N ALA A 165 8.77 -5.17 -6.44
CA ALA A 165 9.01 -6.43 -7.13
C ALA A 165 7.83 -6.83 -8.03
N LEU A 166 6.60 -6.73 -7.53
CA LEU A 166 5.39 -6.99 -8.32
C LEU A 166 5.24 -5.97 -9.46
N SER A 167 5.44 -4.69 -9.18
CA SER A 167 5.33 -3.64 -10.19
C SER A 167 6.36 -3.84 -11.31
N THR A 168 7.61 -4.15 -10.96
CA THR A 168 8.67 -4.50 -11.91
C THR A 168 8.32 -5.76 -12.71
N PHE A 169 7.74 -6.79 -12.07
CA PHE A 169 7.32 -8.01 -12.73
C PHE A 169 6.19 -7.77 -13.75
N TYR A 170 5.12 -7.08 -13.37
CA TYR A 170 4.03 -6.74 -14.30
C TYR A 170 4.49 -5.78 -15.40
N THR A 171 5.38 -4.84 -15.08
CA THR A 171 5.98 -3.94 -16.09
C THR A 171 6.80 -4.72 -17.09
N ALA A 172 7.59 -5.71 -16.65
CA ALA A 172 8.36 -6.57 -17.55
C ALA A 172 7.45 -7.31 -18.53
N ILE A 173 6.36 -7.91 -18.02
CA ILE A 173 5.37 -8.62 -18.85
C ILE A 173 4.72 -7.65 -19.83
N ALA A 174 4.17 -6.56 -19.34
CA ALA A 174 3.45 -5.59 -20.16
C ALA A 174 4.36 -4.99 -21.25
N ASN A 175 5.55 -4.50 -20.89
CA ASN A 175 6.46 -3.94 -21.87
C ASN A 175 6.93 -4.98 -22.89
N ARG A 176 7.19 -6.22 -22.47
CA ARG A 176 7.60 -7.29 -23.40
C ARG A 176 6.50 -7.59 -24.42
N LEU A 177 5.24 -7.69 -23.98
CA LEU A 177 4.09 -7.89 -24.86
C LEU A 177 3.88 -6.68 -25.77
N LEU A 178 3.94 -5.48 -25.22
CA LEU A 178 3.76 -4.23 -25.95
C LEU A 178 4.90 -3.89 -26.91
N ASN A 179 5.93 -4.74 -27.06
CA ASN A 179 6.88 -4.65 -28.17
C ASN A 179 6.43 -5.49 -29.39
N GLU A 180 5.51 -6.44 -29.20
CA GLU A 180 4.94 -7.25 -30.26
C GLU A 180 3.72 -6.55 -30.89
N SER A 181 3.40 -6.87 -32.15
CA SER A 181 2.25 -6.29 -32.86
C SER A 181 0.91 -6.74 -32.27
N TRP A 182 0.81 -8.02 -31.90
CA TRP A 182 -0.37 -8.67 -31.32
C TRP A 182 -0.47 -8.52 -29.79
N GLY A 183 0.59 -8.03 -29.14
CA GLY A 183 0.68 -8.07 -27.69
C GLY A 183 -0.37 -7.22 -26.97
N LYS A 184 -0.84 -6.12 -27.59
CA LYS A 184 -1.92 -5.28 -27.05
C LYS A 184 -3.25 -6.03 -26.87
N ASP A 185 -3.54 -6.98 -27.77
CA ASP A 185 -4.82 -7.68 -27.80
C ASP A 185 -4.82 -8.84 -26.80
N VAL A 186 -3.64 -9.42 -26.54
CA VAL A 186 -3.45 -10.54 -25.61
C VAL A 186 -3.14 -10.08 -24.18
N LEU A 187 -2.66 -8.83 -24.01
CA LEU A 187 -2.31 -8.24 -22.72
C LEU A 187 -3.34 -8.47 -21.59
N PRO A 188 -4.64 -8.15 -21.75
CA PRO A 188 -5.61 -8.35 -20.66
C PRO A 188 -5.70 -9.81 -20.22
N PHE A 189 -5.63 -10.77 -21.15
CA PHE A 189 -5.67 -12.20 -20.83
C PHE A 189 -4.43 -12.66 -20.07
N VAL A 190 -3.25 -12.16 -20.43
CA VAL A 190 -2.01 -12.46 -19.70
C VAL A 190 -2.06 -11.87 -18.29
N ILE A 191 -2.53 -10.63 -18.13
CA ILE A 191 -2.67 -10.00 -16.82
C ILE A 191 -3.65 -10.79 -15.94
N ILE A 192 -4.81 -11.19 -16.46
CA ILE A 192 -5.77 -12.05 -15.73
C ILE A 192 -5.10 -13.37 -15.32
N GLY A 193 -4.49 -14.07 -16.28
CA GLY A 193 -3.89 -15.39 -16.06
C GLY A 193 -2.76 -15.37 -15.04
N VAL A 194 -1.82 -14.45 -15.19
CA VAL A 194 -0.67 -14.27 -14.27
C VAL A 194 -1.15 -13.88 -12.89
N SER A 195 -2.12 -12.95 -12.79
CA SER A 195 -2.69 -12.54 -11.51
C SER A 195 -3.39 -13.69 -10.79
N LEU A 196 -4.15 -14.51 -11.51
CA LEU A 196 -4.81 -15.69 -10.96
C LEU A 196 -3.79 -16.70 -10.42
N VAL A 197 -2.74 -16.98 -11.21
CA VAL A 197 -1.65 -17.89 -10.81
C VAL A 197 -0.95 -17.38 -9.56
N LEU A 198 -0.56 -16.10 -9.52
CA LEU A 198 0.08 -15.50 -8.35
C LEU A 198 -0.80 -15.58 -7.11
N TYR A 199 -2.08 -15.23 -7.23
CA TYR A 199 -3.03 -15.34 -6.12
C TYR A 199 -3.14 -16.78 -5.60
N VAL A 200 -3.29 -17.76 -6.48
CA VAL A 200 -3.42 -19.17 -6.09
C VAL A 200 -2.15 -19.69 -5.43
N LEU A 201 -0.97 -19.39 -6.00
CA LEU A 201 0.32 -19.81 -5.43
C LEU A 201 0.55 -19.22 -4.04
N VAL A 202 0.34 -17.91 -3.89
CA VAL A 202 0.52 -17.25 -2.59
C VAL A 202 -0.49 -17.76 -1.57
N ARG A 203 -1.75 -17.98 -1.97
CA ARG A 203 -2.76 -18.57 -1.09
C ARG A 203 -2.38 -19.98 -0.65
N GLN A 204 -1.80 -20.80 -1.53
CA GLN A 204 -1.31 -22.13 -1.18
C GLN A 204 -0.14 -22.07 -0.19
N ILE A 205 0.79 -21.12 -0.37
CA ILE A 205 1.92 -20.91 0.55
C ILE A 205 1.40 -20.53 1.93
N VAL A 206 0.54 -19.52 2.03
CA VAL A 206 -0.04 -19.04 3.29
C VAL A 206 -0.83 -20.14 4.01
N ASN A 207 -1.56 -20.98 3.27
CA ASN A 207 -2.33 -22.07 3.87
C ASN A 207 -1.47 -23.27 4.31
N ARG A 208 -0.27 -23.45 3.74
CA ARG A 208 0.63 -24.56 4.10
C ARG A 208 1.40 -24.30 5.39
N ASP A 209 1.79 -23.06 5.64
CA ASP A 209 2.56 -22.69 6.82
C ASP A 209 1.97 -21.44 7.49
N THR A 210 1.07 -21.67 8.43
CA THR A 210 0.46 -20.60 9.24
C THR A 210 1.45 -19.94 10.20
N ARG A 211 2.68 -20.46 10.35
CA ARG A 211 3.74 -19.86 11.17
C ARG A 211 4.65 -18.93 10.38
N GLN A 212 4.42 -18.74 9.08
CA GLN A 212 5.23 -17.87 8.22
C GLN A 212 4.92 -16.38 8.43
N VAL A 213 5.04 -15.92 9.68
CA VAL A 213 4.71 -14.56 10.11
C VAL A 213 5.61 -13.51 9.44
N TYR A 214 6.88 -13.87 9.20
CA TYR A 214 7.87 -12.94 8.65
C TYR A 214 7.42 -12.30 7.32
N TYR A 215 6.74 -13.07 6.47
CA TYR A 215 6.28 -12.64 5.15
C TYR A 215 4.77 -12.39 5.07
N ALA A 216 4.07 -12.32 6.21
CA ALA A 216 2.62 -12.16 6.21
C ALA A 216 2.16 -10.92 5.41
N ASP A 217 2.72 -9.74 5.71
CA ASP A 217 2.38 -8.49 5.02
C ASP A 217 2.72 -8.48 3.52
N PRO A 218 3.94 -8.82 3.06
CA PRO A 218 4.23 -8.84 1.64
C PRO A 218 3.41 -9.88 0.88
N LEU A 219 3.14 -11.06 1.45
CA LEU A 219 2.27 -12.07 0.82
C LEU A 219 0.83 -11.57 0.74
N ASN A 220 0.32 -10.90 1.77
CA ASN A 220 -1.01 -10.28 1.76
C ASN A 220 -1.09 -9.22 0.64
N LEU A 221 -0.08 -8.36 0.51
CA LEU A 221 -0.01 -7.37 -0.57
C LEU A 221 -0.06 -8.03 -1.96
N VAL A 222 0.67 -9.13 -2.17
CA VAL A 222 0.63 -9.86 -3.45
C VAL A 222 -0.78 -10.35 -3.75
N GLN A 223 -1.52 -10.86 -2.76
CA GLN A 223 -2.89 -11.29 -2.97
C GLN A 223 -3.80 -10.11 -3.38
N TRP A 224 -3.72 -8.99 -2.66
CA TRP A 224 -4.51 -7.78 -2.97
C TRP A 224 -4.24 -7.27 -4.38
N VAL A 225 -2.97 -7.01 -4.71
CA VAL A 225 -2.57 -6.47 -6.02
C VAL A 225 -2.95 -7.42 -7.15
N SER A 226 -2.75 -8.73 -6.96
CA SER A 226 -3.12 -9.71 -7.99
C SER A 226 -4.63 -9.74 -8.22
N LEU A 227 -5.46 -9.74 -7.16
CA LEU A 227 -6.91 -9.75 -7.34
C LEU A 227 -7.44 -8.45 -7.96
N ILE A 228 -6.82 -7.30 -7.65
CA ILE A 228 -7.11 -6.00 -8.29
C ILE A 228 -6.78 -6.06 -9.77
N LEU A 229 -5.58 -6.52 -10.15
CA LEU A 229 -5.16 -6.61 -11.54
C LEU A 229 -5.96 -7.63 -12.34
N LEU A 230 -6.39 -8.74 -11.73
CA LEU A 230 -7.31 -9.70 -12.33
C LEU A 230 -8.66 -9.04 -12.64
N ALA A 231 -9.23 -8.31 -11.69
CA ALA A 231 -10.49 -7.59 -11.90
C ALA A 231 -10.35 -6.48 -12.95
N ALA A 232 -9.27 -5.72 -12.91
CA ALA A 232 -8.96 -4.67 -13.88
C ALA A 232 -8.76 -5.23 -15.30
N GLY A 233 -8.03 -6.34 -15.43
CA GLY A 233 -7.79 -7.00 -16.71
C GLY A 233 -9.04 -7.60 -17.35
N GLY A 234 -10.08 -7.92 -16.56
CA GLY A 234 -11.37 -8.39 -17.05
C GLY A 234 -12.45 -7.30 -17.20
N ASN A 235 -12.20 -6.09 -16.71
CA ASN A 235 -13.16 -4.98 -16.77
C ASN A 235 -13.15 -4.32 -18.16
N TYR A 236 -14.33 -4.20 -18.77
CA TYR A 236 -14.50 -3.69 -20.13
C TYR A 236 -13.99 -2.25 -20.29
N PHE A 237 -14.33 -1.37 -19.34
CA PHE A 237 -13.87 0.03 -19.37
C PHE A 237 -12.34 0.10 -19.32
N VAL A 238 -11.72 -0.60 -18.36
CA VAL A 238 -10.26 -0.59 -18.19
C VAL A 238 -9.56 -1.09 -19.45
N VAL A 239 -10.02 -2.21 -20.01
CA VAL A 239 -9.38 -2.79 -21.21
C VAL A 239 -9.57 -1.90 -22.43
N ARG A 240 -10.76 -1.33 -22.63
CA ARG A 240 -11.04 -0.44 -23.76
C ARG A 240 -10.24 0.86 -23.67
N GLU A 241 -10.28 1.54 -22.53
CA GLU A 241 -9.59 2.82 -22.37
C GLU A 241 -8.07 2.66 -22.40
N LEU A 242 -7.54 1.60 -21.77
CA LEU A 242 -6.11 1.31 -21.86
C LEU A 242 -5.68 1.00 -23.30
N ASN A 243 -6.49 0.25 -24.06
CA ASN A 243 -6.22 0.01 -25.48
C ASN A 243 -6.19 1.32 -26.29
N GLY A 244 -7.15 2.22 -26.03
CA GLY A 244 -7.19 3.56 -26.63
C GLY A 244 -5.93 4.38 -26.31
N LEU A 245 -5.50 4.40 -25.04
CA LEU A 245 -4.28 5.09 -24.61
C LEU A 245 -3.02 4.54 -25.30
N LEU A 246 -2.91 3.22 -25.41
CA LEU A 246 -1.77 2.57 -26.07
C LEU A 246 -1.73 2.85 -27.59
N LEU A 247 -2.89 2.90 -28.25
CA LEU A 247 -3.00 3.26 -29.67
C LEU A 247 -2.58 4.71 -29.92
N ARG A 248 -2.99 5.65 -29.05
CA ARG A 248 -2.57 7.06 -29.11
C ARG A 248 -1.05 7.20 -28.97
N SER A 249 -0.46 6.46 -28.03
CA SER A 249 0.98 6.49 -27.76
C SER A 249 1.83 5.95 -28.92
N ARG A 250 1.42 4.86 -29.58
CA ARG A 250 2.23 4.21 -30.63
C ARG A 250 2.17 4.90 -32.00
N LEU A 251 1.04 5.49 -32.35
CA LEU A 251 0.77 5.87 -33.74
C LEU A 251 0.85 7.36 -34.02
N GLY A 252 1.01 8.23 -33.01
CA GLY A 252 1.06 9.69 -33.21
C GLY A 252 -0.14 10.27 -33.98
N GLY A 253 -1.21 9.49 -34.21
CA GLY A 253 -2.21 9.75 -35.25
C GLY A 253 -3.62 9.23 -34.95
N TYR A 254 -3.85 8.61 -33.78
CA TYR A 254 -5.22 8.37 -33.33
C TYR A 254 -5.74 9.64 -32.66
N THR A 255 -6.38 10.51 -33.44
CA THR A 255 -6.88 11.83 -33.03
C THR A 255 -8.31 11.82 -32.48
N SER A 256 -9.00 10.67 -32.52
CA SER A 256 -10.34 10.55 -31.97
C SER A 256 -10.32 10.55 -30.45
N ALA A 257 -11.23 11.36 -29.89
CA ALA A 257 -11.43 11.51 -28.45
C ALA A 257 -11.88 10.22 -27.76
N ASP A 258 -12.45 9.27 -28.51
CA ASP A 258 -12.98 8.02 -27.98
C ASP A 258 -12.08 6.81 -28.26
N ALA A 259 -11.94 5.93 -27.27
CA ALA A 259 -11.25 4.66 -27.46
C ALA A 259 -12.01 3.76 -28.46
N PRO A 260 -11.30 3.07 -29.38
CA PRO A 260 -11.96 2.20 -30.34
C PRO A 260 -12.57 0.98 -29.64
N GLN A 261 -13.56 0.36 -30.28
CA GLN A 261 -14.14 -0.86 -29.75
C GLN A 261 -13.10 -1.99 -29.78
N ILE A 262 -12.91 -2.64 -28.62
CA ILE A 262 -12.01 -3.77 -28.48
C ILE A 262 -12.62 -5.06 -29.05
N ALA A 263 -11.76 -5.95 -29.53
CA ALA A 263 -12.15 -7.31 -29.87
C ALA A 263 -12.74 -8.02 -28.63
N LEU A 264 -13.68 -8.94 -28.86
CA LEU A 264 -14.34 -9.71 -27.79
C LEU A 264 -15.05 -8.83 -26.74
N ALA A 265 -15.58 -7.67 -27.13
CA ALA A 265 -16.29 -6.76 -26.21
C ALA A 265 -17.33 -7.46 -25.33
N GLY A 266 -18.11 -8.39 -25.89
CA GLY A 266 -19.10 -9.17 -25.13
C GLY A 266 -18.50 -10.01 -24.01
N LEU A 267 -17.30 -10.59 -24.20
CA LEU A 267 -16.59 -11.32 -23.16
C LEU A 267 -16.21 -10.40 -22.00
N PHE A 268 -15.62 -9.24 -22.30
CA PHE A 268 -15.21 -8.28 -21.28
C PHE A 268 -16.42 -7.69 -20.54
N TRP A 269 -17.56 -7.50 -21.19
CA TRP A 269 -18.81 -7.17 -20.51
C TRP A 269 -19.24 -8.24 -19.51
N ILE A 270 -19.19 -9.52 -19.90
CA ILE A 270 -19.48 -10.64 -19.01
C ILE A 270 -18.50 -10.65 -17.83
N LEU A 271 -17.19 -10.54 -18.10
CA LEU A 271 -16.14 -10.56 -17.07
C LEU A 271 -16.24 -9.39 -16.10
N THR A 272 -16.66 -8.21 -16.56
CA THR A 272 -16.88 -7.00 -15.75
C THR A 272 -17.81 -7.27 -14.57
N PHE A 273 -18.86 -8.07 -14.77
CA PHE A 273 -19.78 -8.45 -13.69
C PHE A 273 -19.44 -9.80 -13.06
N ALA A 274 -18.97 -10.77 -13.84
CA ALA A 274 -18.69 -12.12 -13.38
C ALA A 274 -17.55 -12.16 -12.36
N ILE A 275 -16.43 -11.46 -12.61
CA ILE A 275 -15.27 -11.49 -11.70
C ILE A 275 -15.64 -10.93 -10.31
N PRO A 276 -16.22 -9.71 -10.18
CA PRO A 276 -16.62 -9.21 -8.87
C PRO A 276 -17.70 -10.06 -8.19
N THR A 277 -18.64 -10.62 -8.95
CA THR A 277 -19.67 -11.53 -8.41
C THR A 277 -19.03 -12.80 -7.84
N VAL A 278 -18.07 -13.39 -8.54
CA VAL A 278 -17.31 -14.56 -8.06
C VAL A 278 -16.51 -14.20 -6.80
N TYR A 279 -15.91 -13.00 -6.76
CA TYR A 279 -15.22 -12.53 -5.56
C TYR A 279 -16.16 -12.40 -4.37
N LEU A 280 -17.32 -11.75 -4.51
CA LEU A 280 -18.32 -11.66 -3.45
C LEU A 280 -18.81 -13.03 -3.01
N TRP A 281 -19.18 -13.89 -3.96
CA TRP A 281 -19.67 -15.23 -3.63
C TRP A 281 -18.62 -16.05 -2.86
N GLN A 282 -17.35 -16.04 -3.30
CA GLN A 282 -16.27 -16.70 -2.59
C GLN A 282 -15.94 -16.03 -1.25
N GLY A 283 -16.03 -14.70 -1.17
CA GLY A 283 -15.79 -13.93 0.05
C GLY A 283 -16.84 -14.23 1.13
N LEU A 284 -18.11 -14.35 0.73
CA LEU A 284 -19.21 -14.68 1.63
C LEU A 284 -19.15 -16.15 2.08
N THR A 285 -18.93 -17.08 1.13
CA THR A 285 -18.87 -18.52 1.45
C THR A 285 -17.64 -18.90 2.26
N LYS A 286 -16.47 -18.33 1.94
CA LYS A 286 -15.21 -18.62 2.63
C LYS A 286 -14.87 -17.63 3.75
N LYS A 287 -15.79 -16.70 4.07
CA LYS A 287 -15.62 -15.66 5.09
C LYS A 287 -14.31 -14.86 4.92
N ASN A 288 -13.97 -14.55 3.68
CA ASN A 288 -12.74 -13.84 3.34
C ASN A 288 -13.04 -12.35 3.12
N ARG A 289 -12.57 -11.52 4.06
CA ARG A 289 -12.78 -10.06 4.06
C ARG A 289 -12.25 -9.39 2.78
N MET A 290 -11.06 -9.76 2.32
CA MET A 290 -10.45 -9.18 1.11
C MET A 290 -11.33 -9.42 -0.13
N LEU A 291 -11.82 -10.64 -0.33
CA LEU A 291 -12.70 -10.96 -1.46
C LEU A 291 -14.06 -10.24 -1.38
N ASN A 292 -14.59 -10.05 -0.17
CA ASN A 292 -15.82 -9.26 0.03
C ASN A 292 -15.62 -7.79 -0.37
N ILE A 293 -14.52 -7.17 0.08
CA ILE A 293 -14.20 -5.78 -0.25
C ILE A 293 -14.00 -5.62 -1.76
N LEU A 294 -13.13 -6.43 -2.36
CA LEU A 294 -12.83 -6.33 -3.80
C LEU A 294 -14.03 -6.68 -4.68
N GLY A 295 -14.86 -7.64 -4.27
CA GLY A 295 -16.07 -7.97 -4.98
C GLY A 295 -17.11 -6.85 -4.94
N MET A 296 -17.28 -6.18 -3.79
CA MET A 296 -18.19 -5.04 -3.67
C MET A 296 -17.71 -3.85 -4.49
N LEU A 297 -16.44 -3.46 -4.34
CA LEU A 297 -15.82 -2.39 -5.12
C LEU A 297 -15.85 -2.70 -6.62
N GLY A 298 -15.61 -3.95 -6.99
CA GLY A 298 -15.67 -4.41 -8.37
C GLY A 298 -17.09 -4.32 -8.97
N LEU A 299 -18.14 -4.64 -8.21
CA LEU A 299 -19.52 -4.44 -8.68
C LEU A 299 -19.89 -2.98 -8.81
N ILE A 300 -19.43 -2.12 -7.89
CA ILE A 300 -19.60 -0.67 -8.02
C ILE A 300 -18.92 -0.19 -9.31
N ALA A 301 -17.67 -0.61 -9.56
CA ALA A 301 -16.96 -0.31 -10.79
C ALA A 301 -17.68 -0.85 -12.04
N ALA A 302 -18.28 -2.04 -11.97
CA ALA A 302 -19.06 -2.62 -13.06
C ALA A 302 -20.32 -1.81 -13.39
N VAL A 303 -21.03 -1.31 -12.38
CA VAL A 303 -22.19 -0.43 -12.56
C VAL A 303 -21.77 0.93 -13.13
N ILE A 304 -20.65 1.49 -12.67
CA ILE A 304 -20.08 2.73 -13.23
C ILE A 304 -19.72 2.52 -14.71
N THR A 305 -19.07 1.40 -15.04
CA THR A 305 -18.81 1.00 -16.44
C THR A 305 -20.10 0.92 -17.23
N LEU A 306 -21.13 0.22 -16.75
CA LEU A 306 -22.41 0.13 -17.46
C LEU A 306 -23.01 1.52 -17.73
N HIS A 307 -23.02 2.38 -16.71
CA HIS A 307 -23.55 3.73 -16.83
C HIS A 307 -22.82 4.54 -17.90
N ASP A 308 -21.49 4.50 -17.91
CA ASP A 308 -20.64 5.23 -18.86
C ASP A 308 -20.99 4.90 -20.32
N TYR A 309 -21.26 3.63 -20.62
CA TYR A 309 -21.56 3.17 -22.00
C TYR A 309 -23.02 3.19 -22.41
N THR A 310 -23.95 3.21 -21.45
CA THR A 310 -25.39 3.20 -21.74
C THR A 310 -26.05 4.56 -21.57
N SER A 311 -25.40 5.51 -20.88
CA SER A 311 -25.88 6.88 -20.64
C SER A 311 -27.35 6.93 -20.18
N LEU A 312 -27.77 5.95 -19.36
CA LEU A 312 -29.19 5.78 -18.95
C LEU A 312 -29.75 7.01 -18.23
N MET A 313 -28.90 7.74 -17.54
CA MET A 313 -29.25 8.94 -16.79
C MET A 313 -28.03 9.87 -16.65
N PRO A 314 -28.23 11.14 -16.27
CA PRO A 314 -27.12 12.02 -15.93
C PRO A 314 -26.28 11.49 -14.75
N LEU A 315 -24.97 11.71 -14.80
CA LEU A 315 -24.01 11.17 -13.82
C LEU A 315 -24.36 11.55 -12.37
N ASN A 316 -24.82 12.78 -12.14
CA ASN A 316 -25.27 13.24 -10.82
C ASN A 316 -26.47 12.43 -10.30
N VAL A 317 -27.41 12.06 -11.16
CA VAL A 317 -28.57 11.22 -10.80
C VAL A 317 -28.13 9.79 -10.51
N ALA A 318 -27.24 9.22 -11.33
CA ALA A 318 -26.72 7.87 -11.10
C ALA A 318 -25.93 7.75 -9.80
N LEU A 319 -25.05 8.72 -9.51
CA LEU A 319 -24.26 8.72 -8.26
C LEU A 319 -25.14 8.92 -7.02
N THR A 320 -26.17 9.77 -7.10
CA THR A 320 -27.09 10.00 -5.97
C THR A 320 -27.96 8.77 -5.69
N LEU A 321 -28.56 8.17 -6.72
CA LEU A 321 -29.32 6.93 -6.58
C LEU A 321 -28.44 5.76 -6.13
N GLY A 322 -27.25 5.61 -6.73
CA GLY A 322 -26.28 4.59 -6.33
C GLY A 322 -25.85 4.73 -4.88
N GLY A 323 -25.55 5.96 -4.43
CA GLY A 323 -25.26 6.26 -3.03
C GLY A 323 -26.42 5.90 -2.10
N PHE A 324 -27.65 6.28 -2.46
CA PHE A 324 -28.85 5.93 -1.68
C PHE A 324 -29.05 4.42 -1.57
N VAL A 325 -28.86 3.68 -2.67
CA VAL A 325 -28.92 2.21 -2.67
C VAL A 325 -27.83 1.61 -1.77
N LEU A 326 -26.58 2.09 -1.86
CA LEU A 326 -25.48 1.61 -1.01
C LEU A 326 -25.75 1.90 0.47
N ILE A 327 -26.28 3.07 0.81
CA ILE A 327 -26.70 3.41 2.18
C ILE A 327 -27.82 2.45 2.63
N GLY A 328 -28.81 2.20 1.79
CA GLY A 328 -29.89 1.25 2.07
C GLY A 328 -29.37 -0.16 2.34
N ILE A 329 -28.45 -0.65 1.51
CA ILE A 329 -27.78 -1.95 1.70
C ILE A 329 -26.98 -1.97 2.99
N ALA A 330 -26.24 -0.90 3.32
CA ALA A 330 -25.47 -0.81 4.55
C ALA A 330 -26.37 -0.84 5.79
N VAL A 331 -27.43 -0.01 5.82
CA VAL A 331 -28.41 0.01 6.93
C VAL A 331 -29.11 -1.33 7.07
N PHE A 332 -29.49 -1.96 5.95
CA PHE A 332 -30.05 -3.30 5.96
C PHE A 332 -29.06 -4.32 6.53
N GLY A 333 -27.79 -4.27 6.09
CA GLY A 333 -26.72 -5.14 6.57
C GLY A 333 -26.50 -5.02 8.08
N ILE A 334 -26.38 -3.78 8.59
CA ILE A 334 -26.25 -3.46 10.02
C ILE A 334 -27.41 -4.07 10.81
N ARG A 335 -28.65 -3.82 10.37
CA ARG A 335 -29.85 -4.36 11.07
C ARG A 335 -29.94 -5.88 10.96
N TYR A 336 -29.57 -6.45 9.81
CA TYR A 336 -29.65 -7.88 9.58
C TYR A 336 -28.59 -8.65 10.37
N LEU A 337 -27.39 -8.09 10.54
CA LEU A 337 -26.24 -8.65 11.24
C LEU A 337 -26.08 -8.16 12.69
N ALA A 338 -27.02 -7.34 13.18
CA ALA A 338 -27.10 -6.95 14.58
C ALA A 338 -27.15 -8.17 15.53
N THR A 339 -27.75 -9.27 15.06
CA THR A 339 -27.54 -10.59 15.66
C THR A 339 -26.60 -11.40 14.78
N PRO A 340 -25.58 -12.08 15.35
CA PRO A 340 -24.64 -12.86 14.57
C PRO A 340 -25.35 -13.94 13.75
N LYS A 341 -25.14 -13.96 12.43
CA LYS A 341 -25.77 -14.91 11.51
C LYS A 341 -24.76 -15.46 10.54
N HIS A 342 -24.75 -16.79 10.35
CA HIS A 342 -23.86 -17.48 9.40
C HIS A 342 -22.35 -17.16 9.59
N GLY A 343 -21.96 -16.71 10.79
CA GLY A 343 -20.60 -16.28 11.11
C GLY A 343 -20.23 -14.86 10.68
N PHE A 344 -21.22 -14.01 10.38
CA PHE A 344 -21.07 -12.57 10.20
C PHE A 344 -21.75 -11.82 11.35
N THR A 345 -21.21 -10.65 11.69
CA THR A 345 -21.72 -9.75 12.73
C THR A 345 -21.43 -8.30 12.35
N ASP A 346 -22.27 -7.38 12.82
CA ASP A 346 -22.02 -5.93 12.71
C ASP A 346 -21.19 -5.38 13.88
N ALA A 347 -20.82 -6.23 14.85
CA ALA A 347 -19.95 -5.81 15.95
C ALA A 347 -18.63 -5.21 15.39
N PRO A 348 -18.22 -4.03 15.88
CA PRO A 348 -17.03 -3.36 15.37
C PRO A 348 -15.79 -4.23 15.51
N ASP A 349 -14.96 -4.25 14.46
CA ASP A 349 -13.63 -4.85 14.49
C ASP A 349 -12.64 -3.83 15.09
N ASP A 350 -11.89 -4.22 16.12
CA ASP A 350 -10.93 -3.36 16.83
C ASP A 350 -9.77 -2.90 15.92
N ASP A 351 -9.51 -3.57 14.80
CA ASP A 351 -8.51 -3.13 13.81
C ASP A 351 -9.09 -2.10 12.82
N SER A 352 -9.93 -1.20 13.32
CA SER A 352 -10.61 -0.19 12.50
C SER A 352 -9.62 0.93 12.13
N PRO A 353 -9.60 1.40 10.86
CA PRO A 353 -8.80 2.56 10.45
C PRO A 353 -9.01 3.82 11.31
N ASN A 354 -10.12 3.91 12.04
CA ASN A 354 -10.40 5.01 12.95
C ASN A 354 -9.34 5.16 14.04
N ASP A 355 -8.68 4.09 14.50
CA ASP A 355 -7.63 4.20 15.51
C ASP A 355 -6.44 5.03 15.02
N MET A 356 -6.10 4.94 13.72
CA MET A 356 -5.06 5.78 13.11
C MET A 356 -5.47 7.26 13.12
N PHE A 357 -6.72 7.57 12.76
CA PHE A 357 -7.22 8.94 12.71
C PHE A 357 -7.43 9.55 14.10
N ILE A 358 -7.92 8.76 15.06
CA ILE A 358 -8.08 9.16 16.47
C ILE A 358 -6.71 9.47 17.07
N ASN A 359 -5.69 8.66 16.80
CA ASN A 359 -4.33 8.90 17.27
C ASN A 359 -3.65 10.10 16.60
N ALA A 360 -3.89 10.34 15.29
CA ALA A 360 -3.38 11.53 14.62
C ALA A 360 -4.04 12.81 15.17
N ALA A 361 -5.36 12.76 15.39
CA ALA A 361 -6.11 13.86 15.99
C ALA A 361 -5.66 14.14 17.44
N SER A 362 -5.38 13.09 18.23
CA SER A 362 -4.88 13.27 19.60
C SER A 362 -3.48 13.86 19.64
N ILE A 363 -2.57 13.46 18.75
CA ILE A 363 -1.23 14.07 18.61
C ILE A 363 -1.35 15.54 18.18
N ALA A 364 -2.20 15.83 17.18
CA ALA A 364 -2.46 17.21 16.74
C ALA A 364 -3.04 18.06 17.89
N ALA A 365 -3.95 17.50 18.69
CA ALA A 365 -4.52 18.16 19.86
C ALA A 365 -3.48 18.39 20.96
N VAL A 366 -2.57 17.43 21.20
CA VAL A 366 -1.47 17.58 22.18
C VAL A 366 -0.47 18.64 21.70
N GLN A 367 -0.13 18.68 20.42
CA GLN A 367 0.74 19.73 19.86
C GLN A 367 0.08 21.12 19.92
N ALA A 368 -1.21 21.22 19.59
CA ALA A 368 -1.98 22.44 19.73
C ALA A 368 -2.13 22.89 21.20
N ALA A 369 -2.22 21.94 22.14
CA ALA A 369 -2.25 22.24 23.57
C ALA A 369 -0.87 22.64 24.12
N SER A 370 0.23 22.09 23.57
CA SER A 370 1.61 22.41 23.96
C SER A 370 2.09 23.79 23.51
N THR A 371 1.32 24.47 22.64
CA THR A 371 1.56 25.86 22.23
C THR A 371 0.92 26.88 23.18
N ILE A 372 0.25 26.44 24.25
CA ILE A 372 -0.14 27.31 25.36
C ILE A 372 1.11 27.56 26.21
N PRO A 373 1.62 28.80 26.32
CA PRO A 373 2.80 29.07 27.14
C PRO A 373 2.53 28.64 28.58
N HIS A 374 3.32 27.70 29.09
CA HIS A 374 3.47 27.53 30.53
C HIS A 374 4.21 28.74 31.11
N GLY A 375 3.50 29.86 31.21
CA GLY A 375 3.93 30.98 32.05
C GLY A 375 4.03 30.50 33.51
N PRO A 376 5.01 30.99 34.29
CA PRO A 376 5.17 30.59 35.68
C PRO A 376 3.85 30.82 36.43
N LYS A 377 3.36 29.75 37.09
CA LYS A 377 2.20 29.82 37.98
C LYS A 377 2.62 30.52 39.27
N ASP A 378 2.80 31.83 39.21
CA ASP A 378 2.90 32.67 40.38
C ASP A 378 2.02 33.90 40.16
N ASN A 379 1.01 34.07 41.02
CA ASN A 379 0.04 35.16 41.04
C ASN A 379 -1.20 35.07 40.13
N LEU A 380 -1.92 33.95 40.16
CA LEU A 380 -3.35 33.92 39.80
C LEU A 380 -4.17 34.62 40.90
N ARG A 381 -4.27 35.95 40.83
CA ARG A 381 -5.23 36.74 41.61
C ARG A 381 -6.57 36.68 40.87
N TYR A 382 -7.55 35.97 41.42
CA TYR A 382 -8.93 36.03 40.92
C TYR A 382 -9.48 37.43 41.20
N GLY A 383 -9.42 38.30 40.18
CA GLY A 383 -10.02 39.62 40.18
C GLY A 383 -11.46 39.54 39.69
N SER A 384 -12.37 40.06 40.51
CA SER A 384 -13.77 40.34 40.18
C SER A 384 -13.85 41.09 38.85
N GLY A 385 -14.61 40.53 37.91
CA GLY A 385 -14.79 41.13 36.59
C GLY A 385 -15.37 42.53 36.68
N ASP A 386 -14.78 43.43 35.91
CA ASP A 386 -15.44 44.64 35.46
C ASP A 386 -15.30 44.72 33.94
N PHE A 387 -16.44 44.91 33.30
CA PHE A 387 -16.60 45.07 31.85
C PHE A 387 -15.77 46.27 31.36
N GLY A 388 -15.07 46.11 30.24
CA GLY A 388 -14.35 47.19 29.59
C GLY A 388 -14.23 46.92 28.09
N GLY A 389 -15.18 47.44 27.32
CA GLY A 389 -15.14 47.41 25.87
C GLY A 389 -14.17 48.44 25.27
N ALA A 390 -14.25 48.49 23.94
CA ALA A 390 -13.71 49.48 23.01
C ALA A 390 -12.24 49.34 22.59
N GLY A 391 -12.07 49.00 21.32
CA GLY A 391 -10.89 49.35 20.55
C GLY A 391 -10.90 50.82 20.09
N SER A 392 -9.87 51.14 19.30
CA SER A 392 -9.42 52.48 18.86
C SER A 392 -8.79 53.28 20.01
N GLU A 393 -7.61 53.88 19.90
CA GLU A 393 -6.94 54.54 18.78
C GLU A 393 -5.42 54.42 18.94
N GLY A 394 -4.71 54.37 17.82
CA GLY A 394 -3.27 54.68 17.79
C GLY A 394 -3.04 56.19 17.80
N LYS A 395 -1.85 56.61 18.23
CA LYS A 395 -1.23 57.90 17.87
C LYS A 395 0.28 57.87 18.15
N TYR A 396 1.02 58.08 17.05
CA TYR A 396 2.40 58.56 16.85
C TYR A 396 3.59 57.80 17.45
#